data_AF-A0A847WT40-F1
#
_entry.id   AF-A0A847WT40-F1
#
_cell.length_a   1.000
_cell.length_b   1.000
_cell.length_c   1.000
_cell.angle_alpha   90.00
_cell.angle_beta   90.00
_cell.angle_gamma   90.00
#
_symmetry.space_group_name_H-M   'P 1'
#
loop_
_entity.id
_entity.type
_entity.pdbx_description
1 polymer ?
#
loop_
_entity_poly.entity_id
_entity_poly.type
_entity_poly.pdbx_seq_one_letter_code
_entity_poly.pdbx_strand_id
1 'polypeptide(L)'
;MRDAFKKGIALGIGLAAAGLEKAEQVIDELVKKGEITRDEAKEVLKTYQKKGEEKQRTILKDLNFATQDDIARLEARIEALEQQFMLEE
;
A
#
# COMPACT_ATOMS: atom_id res chain seq x y z
N MET A 1 -20.20 -5.86 -13.75
CA MET A 1 -18.80 -5.38 -13.75
C MET A 1 -18.25 -5.10 -12.34
N ARG A 2 -18.94 -4.33 -11.48
CA ARG A 2 -18.50 -4.04 -10.09
C ARG A 2 -18.18 -5.28 -9.25
N ASP A 3 -18.94 -6.36 -9.39
CA ASP A 3 -18.70 -7.59 -8.61
C ASP A 3 -17.47 -8.38 -9.05
N ALA A 4 -17.16 -8.39 -10.35
CA ALA A 4 -15.94 -9.02 -10.86
C ALA A 4 -14.69 -8.27 -10.38
N PHE A 5 -14.75 -6.93 -10.34
CA PHE A 5 -13.69 -6.09 -9.79
C PHE A 5 -13.47 -6.33 -8.28
N LYS A 6 -14.55 -6.36 -7.49
CA LYS A 6 -14.48 -6.69 -6.05
C LYS A 6 -13.89 -8.08 -5.80
N LYS A 7 -14.33 -9.08 -6.59
CA LYS A 7 -13.80 -10.45 -6.51
C LYS A 7 -12.32 -10.51 -6.91
N GLY A 8 -11.90 -9.76 -7.92
CA GLY A 8 -10.51 -9.65 -8.33
C GLY A 8 -9.61 -9.05 -7.24
N ILE A 9 -10.06 -7.98 -6.59
CA ILE A 9 -9.34 -7.39 -5.44
C ILE A 9 -9.28 -8.38 -4.27
N ALA A 10 -10.41 -9.00 -3.91
CA ALA A 10 -10.46 -9.96 -2.81
C ALA A 10 -9.53 -11.17 -3.06
N LEU A 11 -9.50 -11.67 -4.29
CA LEU A 11 -8.58 -12.73 -4.71
C LEU A 11 -7.12 -12.25 -4.60
N GLY A 12 -6.81 -11.04 -5.09
CA GLY A 12 -5.47 -10.47 -5.00
C GLY A 12 -4.97 -10.34 -3.55
N ILE A 13 -5.84 -9.86 -2.65
CA ILE A 13 -5.54 -9.77 -1.21
C ILE A 13 -5.35 -11.17 -0.61
N GLY A 14 -6.22 -12.13 -0.93
CA GLY A 14 -6.10 -13.50 -0.43
C GLY A 14 -4.81 -14.19 -0.87
N LEU A 15 -4.41 -14.03 -2.14
CA LEU A 15 -3.15 -14.55 -2.66
C LEU A 15 -1.93 -13.87 -2.01
N ALA A 16 -1.99 -12.55 -1.79
CA ALA A 16 -0.92 -11.83 -1.11
C ALA A 16 -0.76 -12.26 0.36
N ALA A 17 -1.86 -12.44 1.09
CA ALA A 17 -1.85 -12.90 2.47
C ALA A 17 -1.25 -14.30 2.60
N ALA A 18 -1.67 -15.24 1.76
CA ALA A 18 -1.08 -16.59 1.74
C ALA A 18 0.42 -16.58 1.38
N GLY A 19 0.84 -15.68 0.49
CA GLY A 19 2.25 -15.48 0.15
C GLY A 19 3.08 -14.95 1.32
N LEU A 20 2.54 -14.00 2.08
CA LEU A 20 3.18 -13.46 3.29
C LEU A 20 3.35 -14.54 4.37
N GLU A 21 2.31 -15.32 4.64
CA GLU A 21 2.38 -16.44 5.60
C GLU A 21 3.47 -17.45 5.22
N LYS A 22 3.59 -17.77 3.93
CA LYS A 22 4.63 -18.68 3.43
C LYS A 22 6.02 -18.07 3.53
N ALA A 23 6.18 -16.79 3.26
CA ALA A 23 7.45 -16.10 3.39
C ALA A 23 7.92 -16.07 4.86
N GLU A 24 7.02 -15.77 5.80
CA GLU A 24 7.32 -15.81 7.24
C GLU A 24 7.73 -17.21 7.69
N GLN A 25 7.02 -18.26 7.24
CA GLN A 25 7.38 -19.65 7.52
C GLN A 25 8.80 -20.00 7.05
N VAL A 26 9.16 -19.61 5.83
CA VAL A 26 10.51 -19.85 5.29
C VAL A 26 11.56 -19.10 6.09
N ILE A 27 11.34 -17.83 6.40
CA ILE A 27 12.26 -17.02 7.21
C ILE A 27 12.46 -17.65 8.59
N ASP A 28 11.39 -18.07 9.25
CA ASP A 28 11.44 -18.75 10.55
C ASP A 28 12.20 -20.08 10.49
N GLU A 29 12.06 -20.84 9.42
CA GLU A 29 12.83 -22.07 9.22
C GLU A 29 14.32 -21.80 9.05
N LEU A 30 14.69 -20.76 8.29
CA LEU A 30 16.09 -20.36 8.11
C LEU A 30 16.71 -19.89 9.44
N VAL A 31 15.95 -19.16 10.26
CA VAL A 31 16.37 -18.77 11.62
C VAL A 31 16.54 -20.00 12.52
N LYS A 32 15.59 -20.95 12.49
CA LYS A 32 15.66 -22.19 13.29
C LYS A 32 16.84 -23.09 12.89
N LYS A 33 17.16 -23.14 11.60
CA LYS A 33 18.32 -23.87 11.07
C LYS A 33 19.65 -23.16 11.37
N GLY A 34 19.61 -21.92 11.86
CA GLY A 34 20.79 -21.10 12.11
C GLY A 34 21.45 -20.56 10.83
N GLU A 35 20.73 -20.61 9.69
CA GLU A 35 21.20 -20.11 8.39
C GLU A 35 21.19 -18.58 8.33
N ILE A 36 20.28 -17.96 9.09
CA ILE A 36 20.21 -16.50 9.27
C ILE A 36 19.92 -16.18 10.74
N THR A 37 20.35 -15.01 11.18
CA THR A 37 20.00 -14.46 12.50
C THR A 37 18.63 -13.79 12.48
N ARG A 38 18.03 -13.58 13.66
CA ARG A 38 16.78 -12.82 13.80
C ARG A 38 16.91 -11.37 13.31
N ASP A 39 18.09 -10.79 13.40
CA ASP A 39 18.31 -9.39 13.00
C ASP A 39 18.43 -9.27 11.48
N GLU A 40 19.10 -10.22 10.82
CA GLU A 40 19.11 -10.32 9.35
C GLU A 40 17.71 -10.56 8.79
N ALA A 41 16.91 -11.42 9.43
CA ALA A 41 15.51 -11.63 9.05
C ALA A 41 14.68 -10.33 9.10
N LYS A 42 14.84 -9.53 10.16
CA LYS A 42 14.16 -8.22 10.29
C LYS A 42 14.61 -7.23 9.24
N GLU A 43 15.90 -7.20 8.91
CA GLU A 43 16.45 -6.30 7.90
C GLU A 43 15.95 -6.63 6.49
N VAL A 44 15.86 -7.92 6.19
CA VAL A 44 15.21 -8.44 4.98
C VAL A 44 13.76 -7.95 4.94
N LEU A 45 12.94 -8.26 5.95
CA LEU A 45 11.54 -7.83 6.02
C LEU A 45 11.38 -6.31 5.81
N LYS A 46 12.18 -5.50 6.51
CA LYS A 46 12.15 -4.04 6.39
C LYS A 46 12.48 -3.55 4.98
N THR A 47 13.46 -4.18 4.32
CA THR A 47 13.84 -3.84 2.94
C THR A 47 12.75 -4.21 1.95
N TYR A 48 12.13 -5.38 2.10
CA TYR A 48 11.01 -5.81 1.26
C TYR A 48 9.78 -4.93 1.45
N GLN A 49 9.47 -4.54 2.69
CA GLN A 49 8.36 -3.65 3.01
C GLN A 49 8.53 -2.27 2.36
N LYS A 50 9.71 -1.66 2.51
CA LYS A 50 10.03 -0.37 1.88
C LYS A 50 9.94 -0.42 0.35
N LYS A 51 10.49 -1.46 -0.28
CA LYS A 51 10.38 -1.66 -1.74
C LYS A 51 8.92 -1.88 -2.18
N GLY A 52 8.13 -2.55 -1.35
CA GLY A 52 6.69 -2.77 -1.57
C GLY A 52 5.92 -1.46 -1.59
N GLU A 53 6.14 -0.59 -0.59
CA GLU A 53 5.51 0.74 -0.50
C GLU A 53 5.87 1.62 -1.70
N GLU A 54 7.14 1.64 -2.11
CA GLU A 54 7.58 2.40 -3.29
C GLU A 54 6.91 1.89 -4.57
N LYS A 55 6.85 0.57 -4.78
CA LYS A 55 6.15 -0.02 -5.93
C LYS A 55 4.65 0.26 -5.91
N GLN A 56 4.00 0.14 -4.75
CA GLN A 56 2.58 0.44 -4.59
C GLN A 56 2.29 1.89 -4.99
N ARG A 57 3.12 2.83 -4.52
CA ARG A 57 2.96 4.25 -4.86
C ARG A 57 3.11 4.49 -6.36
N THR A 58 4.06 3.82 -7.01
CA THR A 58 4.24 3.91 -8.47
C THR A 58 3.06 3.31 -9.22
N ILE A 59 2.56 2.13 -8.84
CA ILE A 59 1.41 1.50 -9.49
C ILE A 59 0.14 2.38 -9.36
N LEU A 60 -0.11 2.93 -8.16
CA LEU A 60 -1.24 3.82 -7.95
C LEU A 60 -1.13 5.08 -8.81
N LYS A 61 0.08 5.63 -8.94
CA LYS A 61 0.36 6.78 -9.80
C LYS A 61 0.16 6.44 -11.29
N ASP A 62 0.67 5.31 -11.76
CA ASP A 62 0.56 4.88 -13.16
C ASP A 62 -0.89 4.61 -13.56
N LEU A 63 -1.70 4.11 -12.62
CA LEU A 63 -3.13 3.90 -12.81
C LEU A 63 -3.97 5.17 -12.62
N ASN A 64 -3.34 6.33 -12.39
CA ASN A 64 -3.99 7.62 -12.10
C ASN A 64 -5.03 7.52 -10.96
N PHE A 65 -4.81 6.66 -9.96
CA PHE A 65 -5.66 6.61 -8.78
C PHE A 65 -5.36 7.81 -7.89
N ALA A 66 -6.40 8.59 -7.56
CA ALA A 66 -6.30 9.65 -6.58
C ALA A 66 -6.10 9.08 -5.18
N THR A 67 -5.15 9.63 -4.42
CA THR A 67 -4.93 9.28 -3.02
C THR A 67 -5.86 10.08 -2.10
N GLN A 68 -5.99 9.68 -0.83
CA GLN A 68 -6.73 10.48 0.16
C GLN A 68 -6.12 11.87 0.32
N ASP A 69 -4.79 11.99 0.28
CA ASP A 69 -4.11 13.29 0.36
C ASP A 69 -4.44 14.19 -0.83
N ASP A 70 -4.57 13.61 -2.03
CA ASP A 70 -4.99 14.36 -3.21
C ASP A 70 -6.41 14.89 -3.07
N ILE A 71 -7.31 14.09 -2.50
CA ILE A 71 -8.70 14.48 -2.23
C ILE A 71 -8.73 15.60 -1.18
N ALA A 72 -8.06 15.43 -0.06
CA ALA A 72 -8.02 16.44 1.01
C ALA A 72 -7.41 17.77 0.52
N ARG A 73 -6.38 17.72 -0.33
CA ARG A 73 -5.79 18.91 -0.96
C ARG A 73 -6.78 19.60 -1.89
N LEU A 74 -7.59 18.84 -2.62
CA LEU A 74 -8.62 19.39 -3.50
C LEU A 74 -9.77 20.00 -2.70
N GLU A 75 -10.23 19.33 -1.64
CA GLU A 75 -11.25 19.85 -0.73
C GLU A 75 -10.83 21.19 -0.11
N ALA A 76 -9.62 21.29 0.43
CA ALA A 76 -9.11 22.54 0.99
C ALA A 76 -9.01 23.67 -0.05
N ARG A 77 -8.65 23.35 -1.30
CA ARG A 77 -8.62 24.33 -2.40
C ARG A 77 -10.02 24.77 -2.80
N ILE A 78 -10.99 23.87 -2.81
CA ILE A 78 -12.39 24.18 -3.10
C ILE A 78 -12.93 25.09 -2.00
N GLU A 79 -12.72 24.76 -0.74
CA GLU A 79 -13.16 25.57 0.40
C GLU A 79 -12.58 26.99 0.36
N ALA A 80 -11.29 27.13 0.04
CA ALA A 80 -10.65 28.44 -0.11
C ALA A 80 -11.24 29.26 -1.27
N LEU A 81 -11.59 28.62 -2.39
CA LEU A 81 -12.24 29.29 -3.52
C LEU A 81 -13.68 29.69 -3.19
N GLU A 82 -14.43 28.82 -2.52
CA GLU A 82 -15.78 29.10 -2.06
C GLU A 82 -15.81 30.30 -1.11
N GLN A 83 -14.84 30.39 -0.19
CA GLN A 83 -14.70 31.56 0.69
C GLN A 83 -14.40 32.85 -0.08
N GLN A 84 -13.60 32.80 -1.15
CA GLN A 84 -13.32 33.97 -1.99
C GLN A 84 -14.58 34.45 -2.73
N PHE A 85 -15.36 33.53 -3.30
CA PHE A 85 -16.59 33.87 -4.01
C PHE A 85 -17.69 34.39 -3.06
N MET A 86 -17.75 33.90 -1.81
CA MET A 86 -18.70 34.41 -0.80
C MET A 86 -18.36 35.79 -0.25
N LEU A 87 -17.13 36.29 -0.48
CA LEU A 87 -16.69 37.63 -0.04
C LEU A 87 -16.86 38.70 -1.13
N GLU A 88 -17.21 38.32 -2.35
CA GLU A 88 -17.47 39.22 -3.48
C GLU A 88 -18.97 39.55 -3.69
N GLU A 89 -19.89 38.93 -2.94
CA GLU A 89 -21.32 39.30 -2.81
C GLU A 89 -21.59 40.16 -1.57
#